data_AF-A0A537ZUJ1-F1
#
_entry.id   AF-A0A537ZUJ1-F1
#
_cell.length_a   1.000
_cell.length_b   1.000
_cell.length_c   1.000
_cell.angle_alpha   90.00
_cell.angle_beta   90.00
_cell.angle_gamma   90.00
#
_symmetry.space_group_name_H-M   'P 1'
#
loop_
_entity.id
_entity.type
_entity.pdbx_description
1 polymer ?
#
loop_
_entity_poly.entity_id
_entity_poly.type
_entity_poly.pdbx_seq_one_letter_code
_entity_poly.pdbx_strand_id
1 'polypeptide(L)'
;MSGSRRATATSCASVLEWDDGRPLSRTVVPVGSYNVQHADGWVLTPSLGHGDLCILDDEGRVLRSEKVARSSHDACVVTAA
;
A
#
# COMPACT_ATOMS: atom_id res chain seq x y z
N MET A 1 -11.97 -3.03 -10.79
CA MET A 1 -12.68 -2.25 -9.76
C MET A 1 -11.64 -1.68 -8.82
N SER A 2 -11.51 -0.36 -8.71
CA SER A 2 -10.55 0.29 -7.81
C SER A 2 -11.24 0.57 -6.47
N GLY A 3 -10.63 0.12 -5.37
CA GLY A 3 -11.11 0.35 -4.01
C GLY A 3 -10.03 1.05 -3.18
N SER A 4 -10.42 2.06 -2.41
CA SER A 4 -9.51 2.80 -1.51
C SER A 4 -9.86 2.49 -0.06
N ARG A 5 -8.85 2.13 0.74
CA ARG A 5 -8.97 1.90 2.19
C ARG A 5 -7.83 2.62 2.91
N ARG A 6 -8.15 3.22 4.06
CA ARG A 6 -7.16 3.88 4.92
C ARG A 6 -6.74 2.95 6.05
N ALA A 7 -5.43 2.87 6.33
CA ALA A 7 -4.88 2.10 7.45
C ALA A 7 -3.89 2.94 8.27
N THR A 8 -4.00 2.87 9.59
CA THR A 8 -3.09 3.57 10.53
C THR A 8 -2.46 2.54 11.45
N ALA A 9 -1.14 2.52 11.58
CA ALA A 9 -0.46 1.62 12.51
C ALA A 9 0.62 2.31 13.34
N THR A 10 0.60 2.04 14.64
CA THR A 10 1.49 2.59 15.68
C THR A 10 2.74 1.75 15.94
N SER A 11 2.78 0.54 15.39
CA SER A 11 3.95 -0.33 15.17
C SER A 11 3.78 -0.97 13.78
N CYS A 12 4.81 -1.65 13.24
CA CYS A 12 4.90 -2.04 11.82
C CYS A 12 3.55 -2.45 11.22
N ALA A 13 3.03 -1.67 10.25
CA ALA A 13 1.71 -1.94 9.68
C ALA A 13 1.76 -3.21 8.84
N SER A 14 0.61 -3.85 8.63
CA SER A 14 0.53 -5.02 7.77
C SER A 14 -0.57 -4.83 6.73
N VAL A 15 -0.21 -4.98 5.45
CA VAL A 15 -1.19 -5.10 4.36
C VAL A 15 -1.67 -6.55 4.37
N LEU A 16 -2.99 -6.73 4.36
CA LEU A 16 -3.64 -8.04 4.35
C LEU A 16 -4.48 -8.17 3.09
N GLU A 17 -4.24 -9.23 2.34
CA GLU A 17 -5.13 -9.73 1.30
C GLU A 17 -6.16 -10.67 1.94
N TRP A 18 -7.42 -10.63 1.51
CA TRP A 18 -8.50 -11.43 2.09
C TRP A 18 -9.23 -12.26 1.04
N ASP A 19 -9.43 -13.54 1.33
CA ASP A 19 -10.35 -14.42 0.62
C ASP A 19 -11.29 -15.10 1.63
N ASP A 20 -12.59 -15.01 1.37
CA ASP A 20 -13.67 -15.53 2.24
C ASP A 20 -13.47 -15.27 3.76
N GLY A 21 -13.02 -14.06 4.11
CA GLY A 21 -12.80 -13.66 5.50
C GLY A 21 -11.55 -14.24 6.15
N ARG A 22 -10.62 -14.81 5.38
CA ARG A 22 -9.30 -15.27 5.84
C ARG A 22 -8.18 -14.44 5.20
N PRO A 23 -7.18 -14.00 5.98
CA PRO A 23 -6.02 -13.33 5.41
C PRO A 23 -5.18 -14.32 4.60
N LEU A 24 -4.95 -14.02 3.32
CA LEU A 24 -4.13 -14.83 2.41
C LEU A 24 -2.63 -14.53 2.54
N SER A 25 -2.30 -13.24 2.63
CA SER A 25 -0.92 -12.76 2.71
C SER A 25 -0.81 -11.61 3.71
N ARG A 26 0.39 -11.45 4.29
CA ARG A 26 0.71 -10.40 5.25
C ARG A 26 2.08 -9.81 4.94
N THR A 27 2.11 -8.53 4.59
CA THR A 27 3.37 -7.81 4.34
C THR A 27 3.56 -6.69 5.33
N VAL A 28 4.69 -6.73 6.03
CA VAL A 28 5.10 -5.69 6.97
C VAL A 28 5.52 -4.44 6.19
N VAL A 29 4.86 -3.32 6.47
CA VAL A 29 5.26 -1.99 5.99
C VAL A 29 5.76 -1.15 7.18
N PRO A 30 6.56 -0.09 6.93
CA PRO A 30 7.08 0.75 8.00
C PRO A 30 5.98 1.36 8.89
N VAL A 31 6.35 1.85 10.07
CA VAL A 31 5.40 2.46 11.01
C VAL A 31 4.90 3.79 10.48
N GLY A 32 3.59 4.04 10.54
CA GLY A 32 2.99 5.28 10.07
C GLY A 32 1.53 5.14 9.67
N SER A 33 0.98 6.25 9.17
CA SER A 33 -0.32 6.25 8.50
C SER A 33 -0.11 6.08 7.00
N TYR A 34 -0.90 5.20 6.39
CA TYR A 34 -0.83 4.88 4.97
C TYR A 34 -2.22 4.87 4.36
N ASN A 35 -2.35 5.42 3.15
CA ASN A 35 -3.46 5.04 2.30
C ASN A 35 -3.09 3.73 1.58
N VAL A 36 -4.06 2.85 1.35
CA VAL A 36 -3.86 1.61 0.59
C VAL A 36 -4.77 1.65 -0.62
N GLN A 37 -4.19 1.46 -1.80
CA GLN A 37 -4.90 1.40 -3.06
C GLN A 37 -4.53 0.12 -3.80
N HIS A 38 -5.52 -0.48 -4.45
CA HIS A 38 -5.31 -1.68 -5.28
C HIS A 38 -5.81 -1.40 -6.70
N ALA A 39 -4.93 -1.60 -7.67
CA ALA A 39 -5.23 -1.42 -9.09
C ALA A 39 -4.25 -2.23 -9.95
N ASP A 40 -4.78 -2.88 -10.99
CA ASP A 40 -3.99 -3.57 -12.03
C ASP A 40 -2.92 -4.54 -11.49
N GLY A 41 -3.25 -5.28 -10.45
CA GLY A 41 -2.36 -6.25 -9.83
C GLY A 41 -1.32 -5.67 -8.86
N TRP A 42 -1.43 -4.38 -8.54
CA TRP A 42 -0.52 -3.67 -7.62
C TRP A 42 -1.24 -3.09 -6.42
N VAL A 43 -0.58 -3.21 -5.27
CA VAL A 43 -0.96 -2.52 -4.04
C VAL A 43 0.00 -1.36 -3.79
N LEU A 44 -0.54 -0.15 -3.69
CA LEU A 44 0.22 1.08 -3.42
C LEU A 44 -0.06 1.53 -1.98
N THR A 45 1.00 1.78 -1.22
CA THR A 45 0.89 2.31 0.14
C THR A 45 1.70 3.59 0.35
N PRO A 46 1.19 4.77 -0.07
CA PRO A 46 1.81 6.05 0.24
C PRO A 46 1.72 6.39 1.74
N SER A 47 2.84 6.78 2.31
CA SER A 47 2.96 7.23 3.70
C SER A 47 2.49 8.68 3.83
N LEU A 48 1.45 8.90 4.65
CA LEU A 48 0.89 10.22 4.89
C LEU A 48 1.89 11.14 5.62
N GLY A 49 2.70 10.60 6.53
CA GLY A 49 3.59 11.37 7.40
C GLY A 49 5.05 11.39 6.94
N HIS A 50 5.48 10.36 6.22
CA HIS A 50 6.88 10.21 5.79
C HIS A 50 7.04 10.31 4.29
N GLY A 51 5.98 10.26 3.48
CA GLY A 51 6.06 10.41 2.02
C GLY A 51 6.86 9.30 1.30
N ASP A 52 7.06 8.17 1.95
CA ASP A 52 7.48 6.92 1.31
C ASP A 52 6.32 6.33 0.50
N LEU A 53 6.63 5.73 -0.65
CA LEU A 53 5.72 4.94 -1.46
C LEU A 53 6.25 3.52 -1.54
N CYS A 54 5.47 2.57 -1.02
CA CYS A 54 5.71 1.14 -1.23
C CYS A 54 4.74 0.63 -2.30
N ILE A 55 5.24 -0.19 -3.22
CA ILE A 55 4.47 -0.86 -4.26
C ILE A 55 4.67 -2.36 -4.05
N LEU A 56 3.58 -3.09 -3.98
CA LEU A 56 3.55 -4.54 -3.85
C LEU A 56 2.83 -5.15 -5.06
N ASP A 57 3.19 -6.38 -5.41
CA ASP A 57 2.34 -7.21 -6.27
C ASP A 57 1.14 -7.77 -5.49
N ASP A 58 0.23 -8.45 -6.19
CA ASP A 58 -0.95 -9.08 -5.61
C ASP A 58 -0.63 -10.13 -4.54
N GLU A 59 0.53 -10.79 -4.61
CA GLU A 59 0.97 -11.75 -3.59
C GLU A 59 1.51 -11.05 -2.32
N GLY A 60 1.62 -9.72 -2.35
CA GLY A 60 2.16 -8.90 -1.27
C GLY A 60 3.69 -8.81 -1.28
N ARG A 61 4.37 -9.18 -2.37
CA ARG A 61 5.83 -9.00 -2.47
C ARG A 61 6.13 -7.53 -2.77
N VAL A 62 7.08 -6.95 -2.04
CA VAL A 62 7.51 -5.58 -2.27
C VAL A 62 8.26 -5.50 -3.60
N LEU A 63 7.67 -4.81 -4.58
CA LEU A 63 8.29 -4.51 -5.87
C LEU A 63 9.18 -3.28 -5.78
N ARG A 64 8.76 -2.26 -5.00
CA ARG A 64 9.48 -0.99 -4.86
C ARG A 64 9.18 -0.32 -3.53
N SER A 65 10.16 0.36 -2.95
CA SER A 65 9.99 1.21 -1.77
C SER A 65 10.89 2.43 -1.89
N GLU A 66 10.29 3.61 -1.99
CA GLU A 66 11.04 4.85 -2.24
C GLU A 66 10.46 6.08 -1.54
N LYS A 67 11.34 7.00 -1.16
CA LYS A 67 10.98 8.32 -0.64
C LYS A 67 10.61 9.24 -1.81
N VAL A 68 9.31 9.49 -2.00
CA VAL A 68 8.81 10.30 -3.14
C VAL A 68 8.48 11.74 -2.75
N ALA A 69 8.17 12.00 -1.47
CA ALA A 69 7.83 13.32 -0.96
C ALA A 69 8.12 13.43 0.54
N ARG A 70 7.91 14.60 1.15
CA ARG A 70 7.93 14.74 2.63
C ARG A 70 6.70 14.11 3.27
N SER A 71 5.57 14.16 2.58
CA SER A 71 4.30 13.52 2.89
C SER A 71 3.61 13.13 1.57
N SER A 72 2.84 12.04 1.56
CA SER A 72 2.08 11.62 0.38
C SER A 72 0.72 11.10 0.81
N HIS A 73 -0.36 11.75 0.33
CA HIS A 73 -1.72 11.40 0.72
C HIS A 73 -2.36 10.43 -0.27
N ASP A 74 -2.26 10.71 -1.55
CA ASP A 74 -2.86 9.87 -2.59
C ASP A 74 -1.79 9.40 -3.56
N ALA A 75 -1.96 8.19 -4.06
CA ALA A 75 -1.27 7.68 -5.23
C ALA A 75 -2.32 7.34 -6.30
N CYS A 76 -1.90 7.02 -7.53
CA CYS A 76 -2.75 6.34 -8.49
C CYS A 76 -1.86 5.63 -9.52
N VAL A 77 -2.40 4.59 -10.16
CA VAL A 77 -1.78 3.96 -11.32
C VAL A 77 -2.33 4.63 -12.57
N VAL A 78 -1.44 5.12 -13.43
CA VAL A 78 -1.76 5.63 -14.76
C VAL A 78 -1.05 4.76 -15.77
N THR A 79 -1.80 4.11 -16.65
CA THR A 79 -1.25 3.34 -17.77
C THR A 79 -1.21 4.22 -19.02
N ALA A 80 -0.13 4.14 -19.77
CA ALA A 80 -0.06 4.73 -21.11
C ALA A 80 -0.71 3.77 -22.10
N ALA A 81 -1.44 4.32 -23.07
CA ALA A 81 -2.07 3.58 -24.17
C ALA A 81 -1.04 3.22 -25.26
#